data_AF-A0A842QI79-F1
#
_entry.id   AF-A0A842QI79-F1
#
_cell.length_a   1.000
_cell.length_b   1.000
_cell.length_c   1.000
_cell.angle_alpha   90.00
_cell.angle_beta   90.00
_cell.angle_gamma   90.00
#
_symmetry.space_group_name_H-M   'P 1'
#
loop_
_entity.id
_entity.type
_entity.pdbx_description
1 polymer ?
#
loop_
_entity_poly.entity_id
_entity_poly.type
_entity_poly.pdbx_seq_one_letter_code
_entity_poly.pdbx_strand_id
1 'polypeptide(L)'
;MAFDKNLDNKLFSETKEFETTRLTVGVFSYNSGEKKLQISRENRNPNTGDWTFSKVGRMVKEEVEAVIPMMQKALEELNRPLEE
;
A
#
# COMPACT_ATOMS: atom_id res chain seq x y z
N MET A 1 23.91 2.56 -0.52
CA MET A 1 23.44 3.90 -0.98
C MET A 1 22.29 4.30 -0.09
N ALA A 2 22.35 5.48 0.54
CA ALA A 2 21.31 5.96 1.44
C ALA A 2 20.06 6.37 0.64
N PHE A 3 18.87 6.12 1.19
CA PHE A 3 17.60 6.55 0.59
C PHE A 3 17.53 8.08 0.57
N ASP A 4 17.53 8.68 -0.63
CA ASP A 4 17.37 10.12 -0.82
C ASP A 4 15.93 10.43 -1.23
N LYS A 5 15.21 11.15 -0.36
CA LYS A 5 13.81 11.50 -0.55
C LYS A 5 13.59 12.43 -1.76
N ASN A 6 14.61 13.19 -2.20
CA ASN A 6 14.50 14.07 -3.37
C ASN A 6 14.50 13.32 -4.70
N LEU A 7 15.04 12.10 -4.71
CA LEU A 7 15.06 11.25 -5.90
C LEU A 7 13.79 10.40 -6.03
N ASP A 8 12.94 10.34 -5.00
CA ASP A 8 11.71 9.56 -5.01
C ASP A 8 10.53 10.40 -5.53
N ASN A 9 10.29 10.31 -6.84
CA ASN A 9 9.18 10.99 -7.49
C ASN A 9 7.87 10.25 -7.18
N LYS A 10 7.03 10.86 -6.35
CA LYS A 10 5.66 10.42 -6.11
C LYS A 10 4.78 10.84 -7.29
N LEU A 11 4.46 9.89 -8.16
CA LEU A 11 3.67 10.12 -9.36
C LEU A 11 2.16 10.05 -9.10
N PHE A 12 1.76 9.21 -8.14
CA PHE A 12 0.38 9.05 -7.72
C PHE A 12 0.35 8.63 -6.25
N SER A 13 -0.69 9.03 -5.51
CA SER A 13 -0.91 8.58 -4.14
C SER A 13 -2.33 8.87 -3.73
N GLU A 14 -3.03 7.84 -3.25
CA GLU A 14 -4.31 7.96 -2.58
C GLU A 14 -4.21 7.34 -1.19
N THR A 15 -4.82 8.02 -0.21
CA THR A 15 -4.89 7.56 1.16
C THR A 15 -6.36 7.38 1.55
N LYS A 16 -6.68 6.21 2.08
CA LYS A 16 -7.96 5.93 2.72
C LYS A 16 -7.75 5.83 4.22
N GLU A 17 -8.40 6.72 4.96
CA GLU A 17 -8.42 6.66 6.41
C GLU A 17 -9.58 5.79 6.90
N PHE A 18 -9.26 4.96 7.89
CA PHE A 18 -10.19 4.19 8.71
C PHE A 18 -10.04 4.67 10.16
N GLU A 19 -10.85 4.11 11.07
CA GLU A 19 -10.89 4.56 12.47
C GLU A 19 -9.54 4.47 13.19
N THR A 20 -8.82 3.35 13.01
CA THR A 20 -7.53 3.09 13.67
C THR A 20 -6.37 2.90 12.69
N THR A 21 -6.63 2.89 11.39
CA THR A 21 -5.61 2.65 10.36
C THR A 21 -5.74 3.61 9.20
N ARG A 22 -4.62 3.98 8.57
CA ARG A 22 -4.60 4.67 7.28
C ARG A 22 -3.91 3.79 6.28
N LEU A 23 -4.52 3.59 5.12
CA LEU A 23 -3.90 2.85 4.03
C LEU A 23 -3.58 3.82 2.91
N THR A 24 -2.34 3.78 2.42
CA THR A 24 -1.91 4.59 1.27
C THR A 24 -1.46 3.67 0.15
N VAL A 25 -1.99 3.92 -1.04
CA VAL A 25 -1.57 3.27 -2.28
C VAL A 25 -0.98 4.36 -3.17
N GLY A 26 0.28 4.22 -3.56
CA GLY A 26 0.96 5.21 -4.39
C GLY A 26 1.88 4.58 -5.43
N VAL A 27 2.21 5.37 -6.45
CA VAL A 27 3.18 5.02 -7.50
C VAL A 27 4.38 5.92 -7.34
N PHE A 28 5.55 5.29 -7.15
CA PHE A 28 6.81 5.96 -6.89
C PHE A 28 7.84 5.56 -7.94
N SER A 29 8.63 6.52 -8.40
CA SER A 29 9.76 6.30 -9.30
C SER A 29 11.00 6.92 -8.68
N TYR A 30 11.97 6.08 -8.34
CA TYR A 30 13.23 6.55 -7.76
C TYR A 30 14.22 6.84 -8.88
N ASN A 31 14.75 8.07 -8.92
CA ASN A 31 15.77 8.52 -9.88
C ASN A 31 15.37 8.29 -11.36
N SER A 32 14.12 8.59 -11.71
CA SER A 32 13.55 8.29 -13.04
C SER A 32 13.63 6.82 -13.44
N GLY A 33 13.87 5.93 -12.48
CA GLY A 33 13.86 4.50 -12.65
C GLY A 33 12.44 3.95 -12.76
N GLU A 34 12.36 2.62 -12.81
CA GLU A 34 11.11 1.90 -12.94
C GLU A 34 10.05 2.34 -11.91
N LYS A 35 8.83 2.59 -12.39
CA LYS A 35 7.68 2.93 -11.55
C LYS A 35 7.25 1.71 -10.75
N LYS A 36 7.09 1.88 -9.45
CA LYS A 36 6.66 0.81 -8.54
C LYS A 36 5.43 1.25 -7.76
N LEU A 37 4.47 0.34 -7.64
CA LEU A 37 3.38 0.50 -6.68
C LEU A 37 3.94 0.28 -5.28
N GLN A 38 3.56 1.14 -4.34
CA GLN A 38 3.81 0.95 -2.92
C GLN A 38 2.50 1.05 -2.17
N ILE A 39 2.27 0.07 -1.30
CA ILE A 39 1.17 0.05 -0.35
C ILE A 39 1.77 0.17 1.04
N SER A 40 1.27 1.13 1.81
CA SER A 40 1.65 1.33 3.20
C SER A 40 0.43 1.44 4.09
N ARG A 41 0.62 1.09 5.36
CA ARG A 41 -0.35 1.23 6.42
C ARG A 41 0.24 2.08 7.52
N GLU A 42 -0.52 2.99 8.09
CA GLU A 42 -0.20 3.62 9.36
C GLU A 42 -1.21 3.13 10.39
N ASN A 43 -0.74 2.66 11.54
CA ASN A 43 -1.61 2.25 12.64
C ASN A 43 -1.59 3.33 13.72
N ARG A 44 -2.76 3.71 14.21
CA ARG A 44 -2.87 4.65 15.32
C ARG A 44 -2.69 3.90 16.63
N ASN A 45 -1.78 4.36 17.48
CA ASN A 45 -1.68 3.89 18.84
C ASN A 45 -2.90 4.41 19.62
N PRO A 46 -3.76 3.54 20.19
CA PRO A 46 -4.96 4.00 20.89
C PRO A 46 -4.64 4.74 22.20
N ASN A 47 -3.46 4.52 22.78
CA ASN A 47 -3.05 5.10 24.05
C ASN A 47 -2.33 6.44 23.88
N THR A 48 -1.49 6.58 22.84
CA THR A 48 -0.69 7.79 22.61
C THR A 48 -1.24 8.66 21.48
N GLY A 49 -2.05 8.10 20.60
CA GLY A 49 -2.58 8.78 19.41
C GLY A 49 -1.63 8.83 18.22
N ASP A 50 -0.38 8.34 18.38
CA ASP A 50 0.67 8.41 17.36
C ASP A 50 0.41 7.45 16.20
N TRP A 51 0.80 7.87 15.00
CA TRP A 51 0.75 7.04 13.80
C TRP A 51 2.08 6.31 13.59
N THR A 52 2.03 4.99 13.51
CA THR A 52 3.21 4.17 13.22
C THR A 52 3.11 3.60 11.82
N PHE A 53 4.09 3.95 10.98
CA PHE A 53 4.19 3.45 9.61
C PHE A 53 4.55 1.97 9.56
N SER A 54 3.92 1.25 8.64
CA SER A 54 4.15 -0.15 8.33
C SER A 54 4.09 -0.34 6.82
N LYS A 55 5.14 -0.93 6.23
CA LYS A 55 5.17 -1.25 4.81
C LYS A 55 4.32 -2.50 4.57
N VAL A 56 3.34 -2.42 3.66
CA VAL A 56 2.46 -3.55 3.32
C VAL A 56 2.98 -4.28 2.09
N GLY A 57 3.37 -3.54 1.05
CA GLY A 57 3.86 -4.14 -0.19
C GLY A 57 4.55 -3.14 -1.10
N ARG A 58 5.43 -3.64 -1.96
CA ARG A 58 6.01 -2.88 -3.08
C ARG A 58 6.17 -3.80 -4.26
N MET A 59 5.64 -3.42 -5.40
CA MET A 59 5.56 -4.27 -6.59
C MET A 59 5.92 -3.49 -7.85
N VAL A 60 6.54 -4.15 -8.81
CA VAL A 60 6.71 -3.63 -10.18
C VAL A 60 5.41 -3.78 -10.97
N LYS A 61 5.33 -3.16 -12.14
CA LYS A 61 4.09 -3.15 -12.95
C LYS A 61 3.56 -4.56 -13.24
N GLU A 62 4.44 -5.47 -13.65
CA GLU A 62 4.08 -6.85 -14.03
C GLU A 62 3.51 -7.64 -12.85
N GLU A 63 4.10 -7.46 -11.66
CA GLU A 63 3.58 -8.07 -10.43
C GLU A 63 2.20 -7.50 -10.06
N VAL A 64 2.00 -6.19 -10.21
CA VAL A 64 0.69 -5.56 -9.95
C VAL A 64 -0.37 -6.08 -10.90
N GLU A 65 -0.06 -6.19 -12.19
CA GLU A 65 -0.98 -6.73 -13.21
C GLU A 65 -1.37 -8.19 -12.91
N ALA A 66 -0.44 -9.01 -12.42
CA ALA A 66 -0.72 -10.38 -12.01
C ALA A 66 -1.51 -10.49 -10.70
N VAL A 67 -1.23 -9.61 -9.72
CA VAL A 67 -1.80 -9.70 -8.38
C VAL A 67 -3.20 -9.08 -8.29
N ILE A 68 -3.54 -8.04 -9.06
CA ILE A 68 -4.88 -7.42 -9.01
C ILE A 68 -6.02 -8.44 -9.22
N PRO A 69 -5.99 -9.31 -10.26
CA PRO A 69 -7.02 -10.33 -10.44
C PRO A 69 -7.09 -11.33 -9.27
N MET A 70 -5.95 -11.65 -8.65
CA MET A 70 -5.91 -12.51 -7.48
C MET A 70 -6.53 -11.84 -6.25
N MET A 71 -6.26 -10.54 -6.05
CA MET A 71 -6.87 -9.76 -4.97
C MET A 71 -8.38 -9.62 -5.15
N GLN A 72 -8.87 -9.48 -6.38
CA GLN A 72 -10.30 -9.46 -6.68
C GLN A 72 -10.97 -10.78 -6.30
N LYS A 73 -10.38 -11.93 -6.66
CA LYS A 73 -10.86 -13.25 -6.23
C LYS A 73 -10.82 -13.43 -4.71
N ALA A 74 -9.75 -12.97 -4.05
CA ALA A 74 -9.66 -13.02 -2.60
C ALA A 74 -10.74 -12.15 -1.93
N LEU A 75 -11.08 -11.00 -2.53
CA LEU A 75 -12.17 -10.16 -2.05
C LEU A 75 -13.54 -10.85 -2.18
N GLU A 76 -13.77 -11.61 -3.26
CA GLU A 76 -14.98 -12.43 -3.41
C GLU A 76 -15.10 -13.44 -2.27
N GLU A 77 -14.02 -14.15 -1.91
CA GLU A 77 -14.01 -15.09 -0.78
C GLU A 77 -14.21 -14.39 0.57
N LEU A 78 -13.64 -13.19 0.78
CA LEU A 78 -13.87 -12.42 2.01
C LEU A 78 -15.33 -11.97 2.17
N ASN A 79 -16.07 -11.84 1.08
CA ASN A 79 -17.49 -11.49 1.09
C ASN A 79 -18.40 -12.73 1.24
N ARG A 80 -17.85 -13.94 1.10
CA ARG A 80 -18.61 -15.17 1.27
C ARG A 80 -18.85 -15.43 2.77
N PRO A 81 -20.09 -15.76 3.19
CA PRO A 81 -20.34 -16.16 4.58
C PRO A 81 -19.61 -17.47 4.89
N LEU A 82 -19.08 -17.60 6.11
CA LEU A 82 -18.53 -18.86 6.60
C LEU A 82 -19.70 -19.85 6.78
N GLU A 83 -19.60 -21.03 6.18
CA GLU A 83 -20.52 -22.14 6.43
C GLU A 83 -20.24 -22.68 7.85
N GLU A 84 -21.28 -22.77 8.69
CA GLU A 84 -21.22 -23.27 10.08
C GLU A 84 -20.91 -24.77 10.18
#